data_AF-A0A3R7NDV5-F1
#
_entry.id   AF-A0A3R7NDV5-F1
#
_cell.length_a   1.000
_cell.length_b   1.000
_cell.length_c   1.000
_cell.angle_alpha   90.00
_cell.angle_beta   90.00
_cell.angle_gamma   90.00
#
_symmetry.space_group_name_H-M   'P 1'
#
loop_
_entity.id
_entity.type
_entity.pdbx_description
1 polymer ?
#
loop_
_entity_poly.entity_id
_entity_poly.type
_entity_poly.pdbx_seq_one_letter_code
_entity_poly.pdbx_strand_id
1 'polypeptide(L)'
;MDFILRYEFVNTAPGYQPTNGSECDFEAISDGYSLRTGRVFSPRTSVLYGRWGRKKLSCQYRLTAHSDEVVRVTITKFHSVSRSCVTTTNNFTKGYDCDNLSGQTASLVLSEYPWQDIEVPRLCTCDYSAIPIEYESKSQEVRLRFEVDNMDDNHDYMDFMFEAQYEFIKKSSCKKVQRLQGTNGQIVFQRANKTEDKPCDSYPWLLQTSDAQKSIYFRIRGYDHIDKNCSTSTRLLVFKVGRLRPVGVLCPDPTSKNVVELFSFAWQGSGTLVEQSTDKLVLEVSGRDPTRDSGPHTLSWLQVSPARQYDWSAEGIVRGCQQECPELGVCISEDLWCDGIHHCPSGHDELIAHCFFLSVPWAYIGVGSALSILFLVGVTVYGAARLRASDHKTHQHQPIPTLPTASESLFSSDKDAAERDGGVTSAYSLDYSEVDYVTTL
;
A
#
# COMPACT_ATOMS: atom_id res chain seq x y z
N MET A 1 -65.47 -41.06 -1.15
CA MET A 1 -64.03 -40.77 -1.20
C MET A 1 -63.87 -39.46 -0.48
N ASP A 2 -63.44 -39.52 0.78
CA ASP A 2 -63.34 -38.32 1.61
C ASP A 2 -61.90 -37.83 1.55
N PHE A 3 -61.70 -36.64 1.03
CA PHE A 3 -60.40 -35.98 1.04
C PHE A 3 -60.41 -34.91 2.14
N ILE A 4 -59.36 -34.90 2.94
CA ILE A 4 -59.13 -33.86 3.95
C ILE A 4 -58.16 -32.86 3.34
N LEU A 5 -58.66 -31.68 3.00
CA LEU A 5 -57.83 -30.55 2.63
C LEU A 5 -57.26 -29.91 3.91
N ARG A 6 -55.93 -29.90 4.04
CA ARG A 6 -55.23 -29.14 5.08
C ARG A 6 -54.65 -27.88 4.45
N TYR A 7 -54.96 -26.72 5.00
CA TYR A 7 -54.42 -25.44 4.57
C TYR A 7 -53.90 -24.65 5.77
N GLU A 8 -52.90 -23.82 5.53
CA GLU A 8 -52.30 -22.90 6.50
C GLU A 8 -52.39 -21.49 5.91
N PHE A 9 -52.78 -20.50 6.72
CA PHE A 9 -52.64 -19.10 6.35
C PHE A 9 -51.28 -18.61 6.82
N VAL A 10 -50.43 -18.23 5.87
CA VAL A 10 -49.07 -17.75 6.16
C VAL A 10 -48.99 -16.27 5.87
N ASN A 11 -48.46 -15.50 6.82
CA ASN A 11 -48.09 -14.11 6.57
C ASN A 11 -46.80 -14.07 5.76
N THR A 12 -46.87 -13.52 4.54
CA THR A 12 -45.71 -13.38 3.64
C THR A 12 -44.86 -12.16 3.97
N ALA A 13 -45.37 -11.20 4.76
CA ALA A 13 -44.65 -9.98 5.07
C ALA A 13 -43.62 -10.23 6.20
N PRO A 14 -42.39 -9.69 6.08
CA PRO A 14 -41.32 -9.90 7.07
C PRO A 14 -41.52 -9.12 8.38
N GLY A 15 -42.61 -8.35 8.52
CA GLY A 15 -42.91 -7.53 9.70
C GLY A 15 -42.43 -6.08 9.61
N TYR A 16 -41.86 -5.70 8.46
CA TYR A 16 -41.51 -4.33 8.07
C TYR A 16 -41.73 -4.16 6.55
N GLN A 17 -41.61 -2.93 6.05
CA GLN A 17 -41.68 -2.66 4.62
C GLN A 17 -40.29 -2.90 3.99
N PRO A 18 -40.12 -3.89 3.10
CA PRO A 18 -38.83 -4.15 2.48
C PRO A 18 -38.44 -3.06 1.49
N THR A 19 -37.15 -2.89 1.28
CA THR A 19 -36.61 -2.00 0.25
C THR A 19 -36.99 -2.53 -1.14
N ASN A 20 -37.39 -1.61 -2.03
CA ASN A 20 -37.85 -1.82 -3.41
C ASN A 20 -37.44 -3.16 -4.06
N GLY A 21 -38.39 -4.10 -4.10
CA GLY A 21 -38.25 -5.37 -4.82
C GLY A 21 -37.47 -6.47 -4.08
N SER A 22 -36.92 -6.20 -2.90
CA SER A 22 -36.34 -7.22 -2.03
C SER A 22 -37.41 -7.95 -1.21
N GLU A 23 -37.13 -9.18 -0.81
CA GLU A 23 -38.01 -9.96 0.06
C GLU A 23 -37.86 -9.57 1.55
N CYS A 24 -36.67 -9.09 1.95
CA CYS A 24 -36.35 -8.81 3.35
C CYS A 24 -35.33 -7.69 3.58
N ASP A 25 -34.83 -6.98 2.57
CA ASP A 25 -33.88 -5.91 2.84
C ASP A 25 -34.59 -4.72 3.49
N PHE A 26 -33.86 -4.01 4.34
CA PHE A 26 -34.36 -2.87 5.07
C PHE A 26 -33.43 -1.69 4.88
N GLU A 27 -33.99 -0.48 4.80
CA GLU A 27 -33.23 0.75 4.68
C GLU A 27 -33.77 1.82 5.63
N ALA A 28 -32.87 2.43 6.39
CA ALA A 28 -33.15 3.62 7.17
C ALA A 28 -32.12 4.70 6.83
N ILE A 29 -32.61 5.87 6.43
CA ILE A 29 -31.80 7.03 6.08
C ILE A 29 -32.15 8.15 7.04
N SER A 30 -31.15 8.68 7.74
CA SER A 30 -31.33 9.86 8.59
C SER A 30 -31.52 11.10 7.73
N ASP A 31 -32.53 11.90 8.08
CA ASP A 31 -32.72 13.25 7.56
C ASP A 31 -31.95 14.32 8.37
N GLY A 32 -31.24 13.91 9.42
CA GLY A 32 -30.52 14.79 10.35
C GLY A 32 -31.39 15.44 11.43
N TYR A 33 -32.70 15.19 11.44
CA TYR A 33 -33.67 15.86 12.32
C TYR A 33 -34.61 14.88 13.04
N SER A 34 -35.41 14.13 12.29
CA SER A 34 -36.60 13.43 12.80
C SER A 34 -36.38 11.94 13.07
N LEU A 35 -35.66 11.25 12.18
CA LEU A 35 -35.39 9.82 12.32
C LEU A 35 -34.08 9.62 13.07
N ARG A 36 -34.12 9.65 14.41
CA ARG A 36 -32.92 9.47 15.24
C ARG A 36 -32.70 8.07 15.75
N THR A 37 -33.76 7.28 15.93
CA THR A 37 -33.65 5.92 16.47
C THR A 37 -34.63 4.99 15.78
N GLY A 38 -34.35 3.68 15.85
CA GLY A 38 -35.28 2.66 15.37
C GLY A 38 -34.86 1.26 15.75
N ARG A 39 -35.58 0.27 15.22
CA ARG A 39 -35.35 -1.15 15.47
C ARG A 39 -35.25 -1.90 14.15
N VAL A 40 -34.34 -2.86 14.11
CA VAL A 40 -34.19 -3.82 13.02
C VAL A 40 -34.21 -5.24 13.58
N PHE A 41 -34.82 -6.16 12.86
CA PHE A 41 -34.98 -7.53 13.29
C PHE A 41 -35.07 -8.46 12.07
N SER A 42 -34.77 -9.73 12.28
CA SER A 42 -34.87 -10.77 11.25
C SER A 42 -36.32 -10.91 10.72
N PRO A 43 -36.52 -11.37 9.48
CA PRO A 43 -37.85 -11.48 8.90
C PRO A 43 -38.79 -12.37 9.73
N ARG A 44 -39.96 -11.87 10.12
CA ARG A 44 -40.95 -12.61 10.91
C ARG A 44 -41.97 -13.33 10.04
N THR A 45 -41.47 -14.08 9.06
CA THR A 45 -42.28 -14.87 8.13
C THR A 45 -41.60 -16.21 7.88
N SER A 46 -42.36 -17.31 7.91
CA SER A 46 -41.84 -18.64 7.61
C SER A 46 -41.53 -18.85 6.12
N VAL A 47 -42.02 -17.97 5.24
CA VAL A 47 -41.89 -18.09 3.76
C VAL A 47 -40.44 -17.92 3.29
N LEU A 48 -39.64 -17.16 4.03
CA LEU A 48 -38.24 -16.87 3.68
C LEU A 48 -37.26 -17.91 4.22
N TYR A 49 -37.74 -18.87 5.01
CA TYR A 49 -36.94 -19.87 5.69
C TYR A 49 -37.17 -21.27 5.10
N GLY A 50 -36.58 -22.27 5.75
CA GLY A 50 -36.51 -23.67 5.32
C GLY A 50 -37.81 -24.29 4.85
N ARG A 51 -38.95 -24.01 5.51
CA ARG A 51 -40.25 -24.69 5.30
C ARG A 51 -40.74 -24.85 3.86
N TRP A 52 -40.26 -24.01 2.94
CA TRP A 52 -40.64 -24.03 1.53
C TRP A 52 -39.47 -24.42 0.61
N GLY A 53 -38.51 -25.21 1.10
CA GLY A 53 -37.36 -25.71 0.36
C GLY A 53 -36.22 -24.69 0.19
N ARG A 54 -36.27 -23.54 0.88
CA ARG A 54 -35.19 -22.55 0.86
C ARG A 54 -34.06 -23.02 1.75
N LYS A 55 -32.87 -23.21 1.18
CA LYS A 55 -31.68 -23.61 1.95
C LYS A 55 -30.86 -22.44 2.46
N LYS A 56 -31.10 -21.24 1.92
CA LYS A 56 -30.33 -20.03 2.20
C LYS A 56 -31.24 -18.82 2.36
N LEU A 57 -30.95 -18.01 3.38
CA LEU A 57 -31.53 -16.69 3.63
C LEU A 57 -30.38 -15.69 3.70
N SER A 58 -30.54 -14.54 3.04
CA SER A 58 -29.59 -13.43 3.10
C SER A 58 -30.38 -12.13 3.06
N CYS A 59 -30.38 -11.39 4.17
CA CYS A 59 -31.08 -10.11 4.29
C CYS A 59 -30.09 -9.02 4.69
N GLN A 60 -30.18 -7.86 4.05
CA GLN A 60 -29.33 -6.72 4.30
C GLN A 60 -30.12 -5.55 4.91
N TYR A 61 -29.62 -5.00 6.01
CA TYR A 61 -30.20 -3.87 6.73
C TYR A 61 -29.24 -2.69 6.61
N ARG A 62 -29.57 -1.72 5.76
CA ARG A 62 -28.73 -0.55 5.47
C ARG A 62 -29.16 0.65 6.31
N LEU A 63 -28.21 1.18 7.08
CA LEU A 63 -28.39 2.35 7.93
C LEU A 63 -27.47 3.46 7.41
N THR A 64 -28.04 4.56 6.92
CA THR A 64 -27.30 5.68 6.34
C THR A 64 -27.53 6.95 7.17
N ALA A 65 -26.50 7.39 7.88
CA ALA A 65 -26.50 8.61 8.67
C ALA A 65 -26.35 9.86 7.80
N HIS A 66 -26.75 11.02 8.34
CA HIS A 66 -26.49 12.32 7.72
C HIS A 66 -25.00 12.70 7.80
N SER A 67 -24.56 13.73 7.08
CA SER A 67 -23.14 14.10 6.94
C SER A 67 -22.42 14.46 8.25
N ASP A 68 -23.18 14.81 9.30
CA ASP A 68 -22.70 15.19 10.64
C ASP A 68 -23.12 14.16 11.69
N GLU A 69 -23.43 12.94 11.26
CA GLU A 69 -23.89 11.84 12.12
C GLU A 69 -23.11 10.56 11.87
N VAL A 70 -23.13 9.70 12.89
CA VAL A 70 -22.66 8.30 12.83
C VAL A 70 -23.77 7.38 13.33
N VAL A 71 -23.66 6.10 13.02
CA VAL A 71 -24.65 5.08 13.42
C VAL A 71 -24.13 4.34 14.64
N ARG A 72 -24.93 4.31 15.70
CA ARG A 72 -24.76 3.36 16.81
C ARG A 72 -25.77 2.23 16.65
N VAL A 73 -25.29 1.01 16.78
CA VAL A 73 -26.08 -0.21 16.71
C VAL A 73 -25.91 -0.99 18.01
N THR A 74 -27.03 -1.41 18.58
CA THR A 74 -27.08 -2.26 19.77
C THR A 74 -27.81 -3.55 19.43
N ILE A 75 -27.09 -4.65 19.29
CA ILE A 75 -27.67 -5.98 19.06
C ILE A 75 -28.12 -6.52 20.42
N THR A 76 -29.43 -6.67 20.61
CA THR A 76 -30.05 -7.01 21.90
C THR A 76 -30.44 -8.47 22.01
N LYS A 77 -30.68 -9.13 20.88
CA LYS A 77 -30.96 -10.57 20.83
C LYS A 77 -30.35 -11.19 19.59
N PHE A 78 -29.84 -12.39 19.76
CA PHE A 78 -29.49 -13.30 18.67
C PHE A 78 -29.83 -14.72 19.14
N HIS A 79 -30.53 -15.48 18.30
CA HIS A 79 -30.88 -16.87 18.55
C HIS A 79 -30.68 -17.66 17.27
N SER A 80 -30.00 -18.79 17.41
CA SER A 80 -29.75 -19.75 16.35
C SER A 80 -29.86 -21.14 16.97
N VAL A 81 -30.65 -22.02 16.34
CA VAL A 81 -30.69 -23.44 16.71
C VAL A 81 -29.39 -24.17 16.33
N SER A 82 -28.65 -23.63 15.36
CA SER A 82 -27.37 -24.19 14.96
C SER A 82 -26.30 -23.99 16.03
N ARG A 83 -25.55 -25.07 16.29
CA ARG A 83 -24.32 -25.08 17.10
C ARG A 83 -23.06 -25.14 16.25
N SER A 84 -23.18 -25.06 14.93
CA SER A 84 -22.05 -25.11 14.02
C SER A 84 -21.39 -23.73 13.83
N CYS A 85 -21.65 -22.76 14.69
CA CYS A 85 -20.89 -21.52 14.74
C CYS A 85 -20.77 -21.06 16.19
N VAL A 86 -19.60 -20.51 16.54
CA VAL A 86 -19.34 -19.94 17.86
C VAL A 86 -18.82 -18.52 17.70
N THR A 87 -19.34 -17.60 18.50
CA THR A 87 -18.84 -16.22 18.54
C THR A 87 -17.58 -16.16 19.41
N THR A 88 -16.48 -15.65 18.87
CA THR A 88 -15.20 -15.51 19.57
C THR A 88 -14.75 -14.06 19.60
N THR A 89 -13.97 -13.67 20.61
CA THR A 89 -13.45 -12.30 20.71
C THR A 89 -12.10 -12.20 20.00
N ASN A 90 -11.95 -11.23 19.12
CA ASN A 90 -10.69 -10.96 18.44
C ASN A 90 -9.79 -10.06 19.30
N ASN A 91 -8.61 -10.55 19.66
CA ASN A 91 -7.70 -9.84 20.56
C ASN A 91 -7.13 -8.54 19.98
N PHE A 92 -7.08 -8.40 18.66
CA PHE A 92 -6.48 -7.25 17.96
C PHE A 92 -7.49 -6.13 17.69
N THR A 93 -8.65 -6.49 17.15
CA THR A 93 -9.71 -5.52 16.84
C THR A 93 -10.56 -5.20 18.06
N LYS A 94 -10.52 -6.05 19.09
CA LYS A 94 -11.48 -6.06 20.23
C LYS A 94 -12.93 -6.30 19.81
N GLY A 95 -13.16 -6.66 18.54
CA GLY A 95 -14.47 -7.03 18.01
C GLY A 95 -14.77 -8.51 18.22
N TYR A 96 -15.89 -8.94 17.65
CA TYR A 96 -16.35 -10.33 17.68
C TYR A 96 -16.20 -10.96 16.30
N ASP A 97 -15.73 -12.20 16.27
CA ASP A 97 -15.60 -13.02 15.07
C ASP A 97 -16.55 -14.23 15.16
N CYS A 98 -16.90 -14.79 14.01
CA CYS A 98 -17.62 -16.05 13.92
C CYS A 98 -16.66 -17.17 13.50
N ASP A 99 -16.54 -18.20 14.32
CA ASP A 99 -15.86 -19.43 13.95
C ASP A 99 -16.89 -20.46 13.49
N ASN A 100 -17.01 -20.57 12.17
CA ASN A 100 -17.88 -21.56 11.55
C ASN A 100 -17.26 -22.96 11.68
N LEU A 101 -18.02 -23.86 12.29
CA LEU A 101 -17.86 -25.29 12.18
C LEU A 101 -18.65 -25.79 10.96
N SER A 102 -18.37 -27.01 10.49
CA SER A 102 -19.14 -27.61 9.40
C SER A 102 -20.61 -27.78 9.79
N GLY A 103 -21.54 -27.36 8.92
CA GLY A 103 -22.97 -27.62 9.09
C GLY A 103 -23.86 -26.44 8.70
N GLN A 104 -25.02 -26.37 9.35
CA GLN A 104 -25.94 -25.24 9.27
C GLN A 104 -25.36 -24.03 9.98
N THR A 105 -25.43 -22.83 9.42
CA THR A 105 -24.83 -21.65 10.06
C THR A 105 -25.78 -20.48 9.94
N ALA A 106 -26.03 -19.79 11.06
CA ALA A 106 -26.71 -18.51 11.09
C ALA A 106 -25.76 -17.47 11.67
N SER A 107 -25.58 -16.34 10.99
CA SER A 107 -24.67 -15.30 11.42
C SER A 107 -25.21 -13.91 11.11
N LEU A 108 -24.86 -12.96 11.95
CA LEU A 108 -25.10 -11.54 11.74
C LEU A 108 -23.75 -10.83 11.66
N VAL A 109 -23.43 -10.34 10.47
CA VAL A 109 -22.21 -9.57 10.20
C VAL A 109 -22.58 -8.09 10.16
N LEU A 110 -21.85 -7.26 10.90
CA LEU A 110 -21.95 -5.80 10.81
C LEU A 110 -20.72 -5.28 10.06
N SER A 111 -20.97 -4.55 8.98
CA SER A 111 -19.96 -3.95 8.12
C SER A 111 -20.15 -2.45 8.03
N GLU A 112 -19.04 -1.72 8.02
CA GLU A 112 -19.01 -0.30 7.67
C GLU A 112 -18.72 -0.14 6.18
N TYR A 113 -19.20 0.98 5.64
CA TYR A 113 -18.84 1.46 4.30
C TYR A 113 -18.22 2.85 4.43
N PRO A 114 -16.93 2.95 4.81
CA PRO A 114 -16.24 4.24 4.86
C PRO A 114 -16.17 4.89 3.48
N TRP A 115 -16.07 4.07 2.43
CA TRP A 115 -16.18 4.46 1.03
C TRP A 115 -17.38 3.73 0.40
N GLN A 116 -18.02 4.34 -0.61
CA GLN A 116 -19.25 3.82 -1.23
C GLN A 116 -19.11 2.39 -1.77
N ASP A 117 -17.91 2.01 -2.23
CA ASP A 117 -17.62 0.74 -2.90
C ASP A 117 -16.89 -0.29 -2.02
N ILE A 118 -16.61 0.03 -0.74
CA ILE A 118 -15.69 -0.76 0.08
C ILE A 118 -16.35 -1.19 1.39
N GLU A 119 -16.66 -2.48 1.45
CA GLU A 119 -17.11 -3.14 2.67
C GLU A 119 -15.93 -3.39 3.62
N VAL A 120 -16.06 -2.90 4.85
CA VAL A 120 -15.14 -3.18 5.95
C VAL A 120 -15.92 -3.88 7.07
N PRO A 121 -15.90 -5.22 7.13
CA PRO A 121 -16.54 -5.96 8.21
C PRO A 121 -15.92 -5.60 9.56
N ARG A 122 -16.77 -5.44 10.58
CA ARG A 122 -16.37 -4.94 11.91
C ARG A 122 -16.57 -5.96 13.01
N LEU A 123 -17.65 -6.73 12.93
CA LEU A 123 -17.93 -7.84 13.83
C LEU A 123 -18.84 -8.87 13.16
N CYS A 124 -18.81 -10.07 13.69
CA CYS A 124 -19.74 -11.15 13.40
C CYS A 124 -20.20 -11.79 14.71
N THR A 125 -21.49 -12.09 14.81
CA THR A 125 -22.06 -12.92 15.89
C THR A 125 -22.93 -14.03 15.31
N CYS A 126 -22.87 -15.20 15.91
CA CYS A 126 -23.66 -16.37 15.51
C CYS A 126 -24.23 -17.15 16.69
N ASP A 127 -24.10 -16.61 17.91
CA ASP A 127 -24.70 -17.12 19.13
C ASP A 127 -25.09 -15.96 20.07
N TYR A 128 -25.56 -16.30 21.27
CA TYR A 128 -25.97 -15.31 22.28
C TYR A 128 -24.85 -14.93 23.25
N SER A 129 -23.63 -15.47 23.10
CA SER A 129 -22.56 -15.38 24.12
C SER A 129 -22.03 -13.96 24.32
N ALA A 130 -22.04 -13.16 23.26
CA ALA A 130 -21.54 -11.79 23.24
C ALA A 130 -22.63 -10.72 23.41
N ILE A 131 -23.91 -11.10 23.48
CA ILE A 131 -25.05 -10.17 23.56
C ILE A 131 -25.17 -9.59 24.99
N PRO A 132 -25.43 -8.27 25.16
CA PRO A 132 -25.62 -7.26 24.12
C PRO A 132 -24.32 -6.76 23.49
N ILE A 133 -24.33 -6.53 22.18
CA ILE A 133 -23.19 -5.97 21.44
C ILE A 133 -23.52 -4.51 21.09
N GLU A 134 -22.68 -3.59 21.54
CA GLU A 134 -22.75 -2.18 21.17
C GLU A 134 -21.63 -1.83 20.19
N TYR A 135 -22.01 -1.19 19.08
CA TYR A 135 -21.08 -0.74 18.04
C TYR A 135 -21.38 0.69 17.62
N GLU A 136 -20.38 1.57 17.67
CA GLU A 136 -20.48 2.94 17.15
C GLU A 136 -19.62 3.07 15.90
N SER A 137 -20.24 3.53 14.81
CA SER A 137 -19.56 3.60 13.52
C SER A 137 -18.61 4.78 13.39
N LYS A 138 -17.61 4.61 12.53
CA LYS A 138 -16.70 5.65 12.06
C LYS A 138 -17.15 6.25 10.71
N SER A 139 -17.91 5.47 9.94
CA SER A 139 -18.53 5.86 8.68
C SER A 139 -19.97 6.33 8.86
N GLN A 140 -20.52 6.97 7.82
CA GLN A 140 -21.93 7.36 7.76
C GLN A 140 -22.84 6.17 7.41
N GLU A 141 -22.30 5.14 6.76
CA GLU A 141 -23.07 3.97 6.34
C GLU A 141 -22.61 2.70 7.08
N VAL A 142 -23.58 2.00 7.66
CA VAL A 142 -23.44 0.69 8.29
C VAL A 142 -24.45 -0.25 7.65
N ARG A 143 -24.02 -1.49 7.39
CA ARG A 143 -24.91 -2.56 6.94
C ARG A 143 -24.82 -3.74 7.88
N LEU A 144 -25.97 -4.25 8.30
CA LEU A 144 -26.05 -5.55 8.94
C LEU A 144 -26.46 -6.57 7.88
N ARG A 145 -25.79 -7.71 7.82
CA ARG A 145 -26.10 -8.82 6.93
C ARG A 145 -26.42 -10.03 7.78
N PHE A 146 -27.68 -10.47 7.72
CA PHE A 146 -28.16 -11.67 8.39
C PHE A 146 -28.21 -12.80 7.37
N GLU A 147 -27.39 -13.82 7.59
CA GLU A 147 -27.27 -14.98 6.70
C GLU A 147 -27.58 -16.25 7.47
N VAL A 148 -28.36 -17.12 6.82
CA VAL A 148 -28.62 -18.49 7.28
C VAL A 148 -28.36 -19.43 6.11
N ASP A 149 -27.47 -20.39 6.30
CA ASP A 149 -27.10 -21.40 5.31
C ASP A 149 -27.47 -22.81 5.81
N ASN A 150 -27.77 -23.72 4.87
CA ASN A 150 -28.20 -25.11 5.11
C ASN A 150 -29.43 -25.22 6.02
N MET A 151 -30.48 -24.46 5.71
CA MET A 151 -31.80 -24.64 6.31
C MET A 151 -32.49 -25.91 5.77
N ASP A 152 -33.12 -26.67 6.67
CA ASP A 152 -34.05 -27.75 6.36
C ASP A 152 -35.53 -27.30 6.41
N ASP A 153 -36.43 -28.11 5.84
CA ASP A 153 -37.88 -27.85 5.72
C ASP A 153 -38.65 -27.69 7.05
N ASN A 154 -38.02 -27.91 8.19
CA ASN A 154 -38.63 -27.67 9.50
C ASN A 154 -38.26 -26.31 10.10
N HIS A 155 -37.28 -25.60 9.52
CA HIS A 155 -36.78 -24.36 10.10
C HIS A 155 -37.62 -23.15 9.72
N ASP A 156 -37.82 -22.26 10.69
CA ASP A 156 -38.50 -20.98 10.52
C ASP A 156 -37.83 -19.82 11.27
N TYR A 157 -38.54 -18.69 11.36
CA TYR A 157 -38.04 -17.46 11.96
C TYR A 157 -37.86 -17.53 13.49
N MET A 158 -38.39 -18.56 14.15
CA MET A 158 -38.14 -18.81 15.57
C MET A 158 -36.81 -19.50 15.80
N ASP A 159 -36.36 -20.30 14.83
CA ASP A 159 -35.08 -21.01 14.91
C ASP A 159 -33.89 -20.08 14.69
N PHE A 160 -34.04 -19.09 13.81
CA PHE A 160 -33.03 -18.07 13.55
C PHE A 160 -33.62 -16.67 13.62
N MET A 161 -33.26 -15.94 14.67
CA MET A 161 -33.70 -14.57 14.87
C MET A 161 -32.61 -13.66 15.40
N PHE A 162 -32.73 -12.38 15.07
CA PHE A 162 -31.99 -11.32 15.76
C PHE A 162 -32.89 -10.10 16.00
N GLU A 163 -32.57 -9.33 17.02
CA GLU A 163 -33.13 -8.00 17.26
C GLU A 163 -31.99 -7.03 17.55
N ALA A 164 -32.03 -5.86 16.92
CA ALA A 164 -31.11 -4.77 17.18
C ALA A 164 -31.83 -3.42 17.19
N GLN A 165 -31.25 -2.47 17.90
CA GLN A 165 -31.67 -1.07 17.94
C GLN A 165 -30.59 -0.25 17.25
N TYR A 166 -30.99 0.81 16.55
CA TYR A 166 -30.05 1.77 15.98
C TYR A 166 -30.36 3.19 16.42
N GLU A 167 -29.33 4.01 16.45
CA GLU A 167 -29.40 5.44 16.74
C GLU A 167 -28.43 6.21 15.85
N PHE A 168 -28.88 7.35 15.31
CA PHE A 168 -28.05 8.30 14.60
C PHE A 168 -27.56 9.38 15.57
N ILE A 169 -26.25 9.43 15.81
CA ILE A 169 -25.61 10.30 16.79
C ILE A 169 -24.89 11.42 16.07
N LYS A 170 -25.11 12.67 16.50
CA LYS A 170 -24.35 13.84 16.01
C LYS A 170 -22.87 13.72 16.36
N LYS A 171 -22.04 13.49 15.35
CA LYS A 171 -20.59 13.35 15.46
C LYS A 171 -19.94 13.66 14.12
N SER A 172 -18.90 14.49 14.11
CA SER A 172 -18.20 14.82 12.88
C SER A 172 -17.47 13.60 12.31
N SER A 173 -17.74 13.26 11.04
CA SER A 173 -16.97 12.25 10.30
C SER A 173 -15.57 12.75 9.90
N CYS A 174 -14.68 11.83 9.52
CA CYS A 174 -13.37 12.20 8.99
C CYS A 174 -13.52 12.94 7.65
N LYS A 175 -12.89 14.11 7.52
CA LYS A 175 -12.87 14.92 6.28
C LYS A 175 -11.60 14.70 5.42
N LYS A 176 -10.62 13.96 5.93
CA LYS A 176 -9.38 13.67 5.19
C LYS A 176 -9.61 12.58 4.15
N VAL A 177 -8.99 12.75 2.99
CA VAL A 177 -8.93 11.69 1.98
C VAL A 177 -7.90 10.65 2.46
N GLN A 178 -8.39 9.50 2.94
CA GLN A 178 -7.56 8.35 3.33
C GLN A 178 -7.67 7.19 2.32
N ARG A 179 -8.06 7.49 1.08
CA ARG A 179 -8.00 6.58 -0.07
C ARG A 179 -6.80 6.98 -0.93
N LEU A 180 -5.80 6.11 -0.99
CA LEU A 180 -4.60 6.30 -1.80
C LEU A 180 -4.64 5.36 -2.99
N GLN A 181 -4.42 5.94 -4.17
CA GLN A 181 -4.36 5.23 -5.43
C GLN A 181 -3.15 5.74 -6.22
N GLY A 182 -2.36 4.84 -6.81
CA GLY A 182 -1.15 5.22 -7.54
C GLY A 182 -0.12 4.11 -7.63
N THR A 183 1.08 4.47 -8.09
CA THR A 183 2.24 3.58 -8.24
C THR A 183 3.12 3.52 -7.00
N ASN A 184 3.13 4.57 -6.18
CA ASN A 184 3.80 4.64 -4.89
C ASN A 184 3.04 5.55 -3.92
N GLY A 185 3.43 5.52 -2.65
CA GLY A 185 3.12 6.60 -1.73
C GLY A 185 3.67 6.37 -0.32
N GLN A 186 3.43 7.35 0.54
CA GLN A 186 3.77 7.25 1.96
C GLN A 186 2.55 7.61 2.82
N ILE A 187 2.34 6.83 3.88
CA ILE A 187 1.36 7.11 4.92
C ILE A 187 2.12 7.47 6.19
N VAL A 188 1.79 8.63 6.76
CA VAL A 188 2.32 9.05 8.05
C VAL A 188 1.23 8.87 9.10
N PHE A 189 1.38 7.86 9.93
CA PHE A 189 0.52 7.64 11.09
C PHE A 189 1.01 8.53 12.23
N GLN A 190 0.35 9.67 12.38
CA GLN A 190 0.56 10.59 13.49
C GLN A 190 -0.79 10.98 14.08
N ARG A 191 -0.82 11.16 15.41
CA ARG A 191 -2.02 11.67 16.08
C ARG A 191 -2.31 13.10 15.62
N ALA A 192 -3.56 13.38 15.29
CA ALA A 192 -4.01 14.70 14.94
C ALA A 192 -3.91 15.66 16.14
N ASN A 193 -3.10 16.71 15.99
CA ASN A 193 -3.03 17.78 16.97
C ASN A 193 -4.25 18.72 16.91
N LYS A 194 -4.90 18.82 15.73
CA LYS A 194 -6.08 19.65 15.49
C LYS A 194 -7.37 18.89 15.80
N THR A 195 -8.34 19.55 16.44
CA THR A 195 -9.65 18.98 16.82
C THR A 195 -10.46 18.47 15.62
N GLU A 196 -10.41 19.18 14.49
CA GLU A 196 -11.12 18.81 13.25
C GLU A 196 -10.60 17.51 12.62
N ASP A 197 -9.33 17.19 12.87
CA ASP A 197 -8.65 16.02 12.30
C ASP A 197 -8.73 14.79 13.22
N LYS A 198 -9.14 14.95 14.48
CA LYS A 198 -9.25 13.85 15.46
C LYS A 198 -10.13 12.70 14.99
N PRO A 199 -11.28 12.90 14.29
CA PRO A 199 -12.06 11.79 13.76
C PRO A 199 -11.31 10.93 12.73
N CYS A 200 -10.28 11.49 12.08
CA CYS A 200 -9.47 10.78 11.10
C CYS A 200 -8.37 9.91 11.72
N ASP A 201 -8.11 10.04 13.02
CA ASP A 201 -7.07 9.26 13.69
C ASP A 201 -7.41 7.76 13.75
N SER A 202 -8.71 7.47 13.88
CA SER A 202 -9.26 6.11 13.97
C SER A 202 -9.92 5.63 12.68
N TYR A 203 -10.02 6.51 11.68
CA TYR A 203 -10.59 6.20 10.37
C TYR A 203 -9.58 5.35 9.54
N PRO A 204 -10.07 4.34 8.78
CA PRO A 204 -9.19 3.45 8.03
C PRO A 204 -8.53 4.14 6.84
N TRP A 205 -7.35 3.64 6.46
CA TRP A 205 -6.72 3.95 5.18
C TRP A 205 -7.02 2.86 4.15
N LEU A 206 -7.36 3.25 2.93
CA LEU A 206 -7.51 2.35 1.79
C LEU A 206 -6.33 2.56 0.85
N LEU A 207 -5.53 1.50 0.68
CA LEU A 207 -4.52 1.43 -0.38
C LEU A 207 -5.12 0.70 -1.57
N GLN A 208 -4.98 1.28 -2.75
CA GLN A 208 -5.48 0.71 -3.99
C GLN A 208 -4.45 0.84 -5.12
N THR A 209 -4.21 -0.23 -5.88
CA THR A 209 -3.42 -0.18 -7.11
C THR A 209 -4.20 0.47 -8.26
N SER A 210 -3.49 1.06 -9.23
CA SER A 210 -4.09 1.54 -10.47
C SER A 210 -4.59 0.40 -11.37
N ASP A 211 -4.05 -0.80 -11.20
CA ASP A 211 -4.38 -2.00 -11.97
C ASP A 211 -4.71 -3.17 -11.04
N ALA A 212 -5.83 -3.85 -11.31
CA ALA A 212 -6.33 -4.97 -10.52
C ALA A 212 -5.42 -6.22 -10.57
N GLN A 213 -4.54 -6.32 -11.57
CA GLN A 213 -3.57 -7.42 -11.72
C GLN A 213 -2.25 -7.18 -10.98
N LYS A 214 -2.11 -6.03 -10.31
CA LYS A 214 -0.89 -5.66 -9.59
C LYS A 214 -1.08 -5.83 -8.08
N SER A 215 0.03 -6.08 -7.40
CA SER A 215 0.07 -6.24 -5.95
C SER A 215 0.59 -4.98 -5.28
N ILE A 216 0.32 -4.85 -3.97
CA ILE A 216 0.81 -3.75 -3.14
C ILE A 216 1.97 -4.30 -2.32
N TYR A 217 3.16 -3.76 -2.51
CA TYR A 217 4.29 -3.96 -1.61
C TYR A 217 4.31 -2.81 -0.60
N PHE A 218 4.55 -3.08 0.67
CA PHE A 218 4.77 -2.01 1.63
C PHE A 218 5.82 -2.38 2.67
N ARG A 219 6.51 -1.35 3.15
CA ARG A 219 7.55 -1.47 4.17
C ARG A 219 7.32 -0.47 5.29
N ILE A 220 7.60 -0.89 6.52
CA ILE A 220 7.48 -0.05 7.72
C ILE A 220 8.56 -0.44 8.73
N ARG A 221 9.11 0.54 9.45
CA ARG A 221 10.03 0.27 10.56
C ARG A 221 9.28 -0.30 11.75
N GLY A 222 9.79 -1.39 12.32
CA GLY A 222 9.12 -2.09 13.40
C GLY A 222 9.38 -3.58 13.40
N TYR A 223 8.42 -4.34 13.92
CA TYR A 223 8.48 -5.80 14.04
C TYR A 223 7.14 -6.41 13.65
N ASP A 224 7.15 -7.69 13.27
CA ASP A 224 5.92 -8.46 13.16
C ASP A 224 5.34 -8.67 14.57
N HIS A 225 4.02 -8.81 14.70
CA HIS A 225 3.41 -9.10 15.99
C HIS A 225 3.90 -10.42 16.62
N ILE A 226 4.28 -11.40 15.80
CA ILE A 226 4.80 -12.69 16.28
C ILE A 226 6.19 -12.53 16.91
N ASP A 227 6.93 -11.47 16.57
CA ASP A 227 8.25 -11.22 17.11
C ASP A 227 8.20 -10.82 18.58
N LYS A 228 9.09 -11.41 19.38
CA LYS A 228 9.25 -11.08 20.81
C LYS A 228 9.65 -9.62 21.07
N ASN A 229 10.18 -8.94 20.06
CA ASN A 229 10.61 -7.55 20.11
C ASN A 229 9.47 -6.54 19.88
N CYS A 230 8.25 -7.01 19.57
CA CYS A 230 7.05 -6.19 19.51
C CYS A 230 6.64 -5.70 20.91
N SER A 231 7.31 -4.64 21.38
CA SER A 231 7.09 -4.05 22.71
C SER A 231 6.23 -2.78 22.69
N THR A 232 6.04 -2.16 21.53
CA THR A 232 5.14 -1.02 21.36
C THR A 232 3.70 -1.45 21.64
N SER A 233 2.83 -0.53 22.02
CA SER A 233 1.38 -0.81 22.16
C SER A 233 0.64 -0.59 20.85
N THR A 234 1.18 0.29 20.00
CA THR A 234 0.64 0.58 18.68
C THR A 234 0.68 -0.65 17.79
N ARG A 235 -0.48 -1.00 17.23
CA ARG A 235 -0.65 -2.09 16.27
C ARG A 235 -1.14 -1.52 14.95
N LEU A 236 -0.48 -1.87 13.86
CA LEU A 236 -0.97 -1.62 12.51
C LEU A 236 -1.62 -2.92 12.00
N LEU A 237 -2.92 -2.89 11.81
CA LEU A 237 -3.73 -3.99 11.34
C LEU A 237 -3.90 -3.86 9.82
N VAL A 238 -3.61 -4.93 9.11
CA VAL A 238 -3.73 -5.01 7.65
C VAL A 238 -4.89 -5.94 7.33
N PHE A 239 -5.86 -5.45 6.59
CA PHE A 239 -7.05 -6.20 6.17
C PHE A 239 -7.11 -6.32 4.65
N LYS A 240 -7.52 -7.49 4.19
CA LYS A 240 -8.05 -7.67 2.84
C LYS A 240 -9.48 -7.12 2.82
N VAL A 241 -9.85 -6.35 1.79
CA VAL A 241 -11.22 -5.82 1.66
C VAL A 241 -12.25 -6.97 1.75
N GLY A 242 -13.33 -6.75 2.50
CA GLY A 242 -14.37 -7.76 2.74
C GLY A 242 -14.00 -8.89 3.72
N ARG A 243 -12.81 -8.88 4.32
CA ARG A 243 -12.42 -9.83 5.38
C ARG A 243 -12.52 -9.16 6.76
N LEU A 244 -13.12 -9.89 7.71
CA LEU A 244 -13.24 -9.44 9.10
C LEU A 244 -11.93 -9.56 9.89
N ARG A 245 -11.14 -10.60 9.61
CA ARG A 245 -9.89 -10.86 10.31
C ARG A 245 -8.73 -10.13 9.65
N PRO A 246 -7.83 -9.52 10.45
CA PRO A 246 -6.61 -8.98 9.91
C PRO A 246 -5.76 -10.13 9.39
N VAL A 247 -5.13 -9.85 8.27
CA VAL A 247 -4.28 -10.77 7.53
C VAL A 247 -2.80 -10.50 7.80
N GLY A 248 -2.49 -9.34 8.40
CA GLY A 248 -1.21 -9.04 9.02
C GLY A 248 -1.40 -8.10 10.22
N VAL A 249 -0.57 -8.27 11.26
CA VAL A 249 -0.54 -7.41 12.45
C VAL A 249 0.90 -7.01 12.69
N LEU A 250 1.17 -5.71 12.67
CA LEU A 250 2.50 -5.16 12.80
C LEU A 250 2.63 -4.29 14.04
N CYS A 251 3.86 -4.16 14.50
CA CYS A 251 4.24 -3.31 15.63
C CYS A 251 5.19 -2.23 15.13
N PRO A 252 4.66 -1.08 14.68
CA PRO A 252 5.48 0.03 14.20
C PRO A 252 6.41 0.54 15.31
N ASP A 253 7.67 0.77 14.97
CA ASP A 253 8.67 1.40 15.84
C ASP A 253 9.60 2.27 14.96
N PRO A 254 9.50 3.61 15.05
CA PRO A 254 10.24 4.51 14.17
C PRO A 254 11.72 4.60 14.55
N THR A 255 12.08 4.19 15.78
CA THR A 255 13.45 4.16 16.29
C THR A 255 14.18 2.85 15.95
N SER A 256 13.42 1.80 15.63
CA SER A 256 13.98 0.53 15.21
C SER A 256 14.72 0.65 13.89
N LYS A 257 15.84 -0.08 13.79
CA LYS A 257 16.53 -0.34 12.51
C LYS A 257 15.87 -1.46 11.72
N ASN A 258 15.03 -2.28 12.37
CA ASN A 258 14.33 -3.37 11.72
C ASN A 258 13.21 -2.81 10.82
N VAL A 259 13.10 -3.38 9.63
CA VAL A 259 12.07 -3.03 8.64
C VAL A 259 11.29 -4.29 8.34
N VAL A 260 9.97 -4.21 8.46
CA VAL A 260 9.07 -5.28 8.04
C VAL A 260 8.59 -4.95 6.64
N GLU A 261 8.69 -5.93 5.76
CA GLU A 261 8.35 -5.84 4.35
C GLU A 261 7.23 -6.87 4.06
N LEU A 262 6.16 -6.42 3.40
CA LEU A 262 4.98 -7.23 3.15
C LEU A 262 4.45 -6.99 1.74
N PHE A 263 3.91 -8.05 1.16
CA PHE A 263 3.17 -8.00 -0.09
C PHE A 263 1.68 -8.20 0.18
N SER A 264 0.82 -7.59 -0.66
CA SER A 264 -0.59 -7.95 -0.70
C SER A 264 -0.72 -9.42 -1.10
N PHE A 265 -1.72 -10.08 -0.50
CA PHE A 265 -1.95 -11.52 -0.58
C PHE A 265 -1.89 -12.02 -2.03
N ALA A 266 -1.30 -13.21 -2.23
CA ALA A 266 -1.05 -13.91 -3.49
C ALA A 266 0.34 -13.73 -4.16
N TRP A 267 1.36 -13.22 -3.45
CA TRP A 267 2.74 -13.35 -3.92
C TRP A 267 3.32 -14.73 -3.59
N GLN A 268 3.08 -15.72 -4.46
CA GLN A 268 4.01 -16.84 -4.60
C GLN A 268 4.95 -16.48 -5.76
N GLY A 269 6.24 -16.32 -5.50
CA GLY A 269 7.27 -16.10 -6.53
C GLY A 269 7.35 -17.21 -7.62
N SER A 270 6.43 -18.17 -7.61
CA SER A 270 6.21 -19.21 -8.62
C SER A 270 5.18 -18.86 -9.70
N GLY A 271 4.60 -17.65 -9.69
CA GLY A 271 3.68 -17.21 -10.75
C GLY A 271 2.29 -17.88 -10.73
N THR A 272 1.96 -18.63 -9.67
CA THR A 272 0.63 -19.17 -9.44
C THR A 272 -0.22 -18.14 -8.68
N LEU A 273 -0.99 -17.34 -9.42
CA LEU A 273 -2.06 -16.50 -8.87
C LEU A 273 -3.21 -17.39 -8.37
N VAL A 274 -3.03 -18.03 -7.21
CA VAL A 274 -4.12 -18.75 -6.54
C VAL A 274 -4.71 -17.84 -5.48
N GLU A 275 -5.99 -17.54 -5.68
CA GLU A 275 -6.87 -16.64 -4.92
C GLU A 275 -6.51 -15.14 -5.04
N GLN A 276 -6.93 -14.55 -6.18
CA GLN A 276 -7.08 -13.10 -6.46
C GLN A 276 -6.24 -12.19 -5.56
N SER A 277 -5.07 -11.80 -6.08
CA SER A 277 -4.30 -10.69 -5.52
C SER A 277 -5.25 -9.53 -5.27
N THR A 278 -5.31 -9.05 -4.04
CA THR A 278 -6.13 -7.88 -3.79
C THR A 278 -5.38 -6.64 -4.19
N ASP A 279 -5.93 -5.99 -5.20
CA ASP A 279 -5.65 -4.63 -5.63
C ASP A 279 -5.92 -3.61 -4.52
N LYS A 280 -6.63 -4.02 -3.46
CA LYS A 280 -7.06 -3.18 -2.34
C LYS A 280 -6.70 -3.76 -0.97
N LEU A 281 -6.14 -2.92 -0.11
CA LEU A 281 -5.89 -3.21 1.30
C LEU A 281 -6.47 -2.13 2.19
N VAL A 282 -6.99 -2.51 3.35
CA VAL A 282 -7.44 -1.58 4.39
C VAL A 282 -6.46 -1.64 5.56
N LEU A 283 -5.97 -0.47 5.97
CA LEU A 283 -5.01 -0.33 7.07
C LEU A 283 -5.66 0.41 8.23
N GLU A 284 -5.53 -0.14 9.43
CA GLU A 284 -6.05 0.48 10.65
C GLU A 284 -5.00 0.50 11.75
N VAL A 285 -4.98 1.58 12.52
CA VAL A 285 -4.08 1.70 13.67
C VAL A 285 -4.86 1.56 14.95
N SER A 286 -4.40 0.67 15.83
CA SER A 286 -4.98 0.37 17.14
C SER A 286 -3.93 0.49 18.25
N GLY A 287 -4.37 0.51 19.51
CA GLY A 287 -3.47 0.38 20.67
C GLY A 287 -2.50 1.54 20.94
N ARG A 288 -2.77 2.76 20.46
CA ARG A 288 -1.87 3.91 20.66
C ARG A 288 -1.76 4.30 22.14
N ASP A 289 -0.55 4.23 22.70
CA ASP A 289 -0.24 4.74 24.05
C ASP A 289 0.47 6.09 23.92
N PRO A 290 -0.19 7.20 24.30
CA PRO A 290 0.36 8.54 24.14
C PRO A 290 1.65 8.80 24.92
N THR A 291 2.00 7.94 25.89
CA THR A 291 3.20 8.10 26.71
C THR A 291 4.43 7.38 26.13
N ARG A 292 4.22 6.39 25.25
CA ARG A 292 5.27 5.50 24.72
C ARG A 292 5.47 5.60 23.22
N ASP A 293 4.50 6.12 22.47
CA ASP A 293 4.60 6.23 21.01
C ASP A 293 5.56 7.36 20.61
N SER A 294 6.75 6.99 20.15
CA SER A 294 7.86 7.86 19.80
C SER A 294 7.71 8.49 18.39
N GLY A 295 6.78 9.43 18.23
CA GLY A 295 6.71 10.25 17.01
C GLY A 295 6.00 9.60 15.81
N PRO A 296 6.07 10.21 14.61
CA PRO A 296 5.31 9.77 13.45
C PRO A 296 5.84 8.44 12.90
N HIS A 297 4.94 7.48 12.66
CA HIS A 297 5.28 6.24 11.98
C HIS A 297 5.01 6.39 10.48
N THR A 298 6.04 6.21 9.66
CA THR A 298 5.91 6.29 8.20
C THR A 298 5.91 4.91 7.57
N LEU A 299 4.87 4.61 6.80
CA LEU A 299 4.77 3.43 5.94
C LEU A 299 4.94 3.89 4.49
N SER A 300 5.83 3.26 3.75
CA SER A 300 5.95 3.47 2.30
C SER A 300 5.40 2.27 1.56
N TRP A 301 4.66 2.50 0.48
CA TRP A 301 4.08 1.45 -0.33
C TRP A 301 4.35 1.66 -1.82
N LEU A 302 4.34 0.57 -2.58
CA LEU A 302 4.61 0.50 -4.00
C LEU A 302 3.62 -0.45 -4.67
N GLN A 303 3.26 -0.12 -5.89
CA GLN A 303 2.58 -1.02 -6.79
C GLN A 303 3.60 -1.89 -7.51
N VAL A 304 3.45 -3.21 -7.40
CA VAL A 304 4.41 -4.19 -7.91
C VAL A 304 3.73 -5.26 -8.77
N SER A 305 4.50 -5.92 -9.63
CA SER A 305 4.07 -7.10 -10.39
C SER A 305 5.18 -8.15 -10.44
N PRO A 306 4.88 -9.44 -10.66
CA PRO A 306 5.90 -10.49 -10.73
C PRO A 306 6.90 -10.26 -11.85
N ALA A 307 8.19 -10.24 -11.51
CA ALA A 307 9.27 -10.07 -12.49
C ALA A 307 9.44 -11.29 -13.40
N ARG A 308 9.04 -12.47 -12.92
CA ARG A 308 9.03 -13.69 -13.73
C ARG A 308 7.66 -14.33 -13.63
N GLN A 309 6.95 -14.32 -14.76
CA GLN A 309 5.71 -15.08 -14.90
C GLN A 309 5.98 -16.31 -15.75
N TYR A 310 5.86 -17.49 -15.14
CA TYR A 310 6.00 -18.77 -15.81
C TYR A 310 4.67 -19.17 -16.43
N ASP A 311 4.66 -19.47 -17.74
CA ASP A 311 3.49 -19.98 -18.42
C ASP A 311 3.65 -21.49 -18.62
N TRP A 312 2.87 -22.25 -17.86
CA TRP A 312 2.80 -23.71 -17.93
C TRP A 312 2.28 -24.22 -19.27
N SER A 313 1.56 -23.40 -20.04
CA SER A 313 1.04 -23.76 -21.36
C SER A 313 2.04 -23.54 -22.50
N ALA A 314 3.03 -22.67 -22.30
CA ALA A 314 4.05 -22.32 -23.28
C ALA A 314 5.46 -22.86 -22.93
N GLU A 315 5.60 -23.63 -21.84
CA GLU A 315 6.88 -24.20 -21.36
C GLU A 315 8.01 -23.14 -21.29
N GLY A 316 7.72 -21.94 -20.78
CA GLY A 316 8.68 -20.83 -20.76
C GLY A 316 8.32 -19.66 -19.83
N ILE A 317 9.31 -18.78 -19.58
CA ILE A 317 9.12 -17.50 -18.88
C ILE A 317 8.56 -16.51 -19.90
N VAL A 318 7.33 -16.03 -19.69
CA VAL A 318 6.60 -15.21 -20.68
C VAL A 318 6.84 -13.72 -20.52
N ARG A 319 7.18 -13.25 -19.31
CA ARG A 319 7.47 -11.83 -19.05
C ARG A 319 8.61 -11.67 -18.06
N GLY A 320 9.68 -11.03 -18.53
CA GLY A 320 10.64 -10.29 -17.72
C GLY A 320 10.40 -8.80 -17.94
N CYS A 321 10.45 -7.98 -16.90
CA CYS A 321 10.34 -6.53 -17.03
C CYS A 321 11.72 -5.89 -17.15
N GLN A 322 11.79 -4.77 -17.89
CA GLN A 322 13.02 -3.97 -17.98
C GLN A 322 13.34 -3.28 -16.65
N GLN A 323 12.29 -2.96 -15.92
CA GLN A 323 12.24 -2.29 -14.64
C GLN A 323 12.04 -3.30 -13.51
N GLU A 324 13.09 -4.04 -13.14
CA GLU A 324 13.06 -5.07 -12.09
C GLU A 324 13.79 -4.60 -10.83
N CYS A 325 13.20 -4.79 -9.65
CA CYS A 325 13.89 -4.78 -8.36
C CYS A 325 14.35 -6.23 -8.07
N PRO A 326 15.63 -6.59 -8.32
CA PRO A 326 16.10 -7.97 -8.26
C PRO A 326 16.02 -8.60 -6.86
N GLU A 327 16.15 -7.81 -5.81
CA GLU A 327 16.07 -8.24 -4.42
C GLU A 327 14.67 -8.66 -3.99
N LEU A 328 13.65 -8.07 -4.61
CA LEU A 328 12.23 -8.38 -4.36
C LEU A 328 11.65 -9.34 -5.42
N GLY A 329 12.33 -9.51 -6.57
CA GLY A 329 11.83 -10.27 -7.72
C GLY A 329 10.57 -9.66 -8.32
N VAL A 330 10.45 -8.32 -8.28
CA VAL A 330 9.24 -7.58 -8.70
C VAL A 330 9.57 -6.53 -9.74
N CYS A 331 8.56 -6.14 -10.51
CA CYS A 331 8.61 -4.95 -11.36
C CYS A 331 7.88 -3.79 -10.69
N ILE A 332 8.45 -2.58 -10.76
CA ILE A 332 7.76 -1.33 -10.38
C ILE A 332 7.51 -0.47 -11.64
N SER A 333 6.88 0.71 -11.48
CA SER A 333 6.54 1.58 -12.62
C SER A 333 7.77 2.29 -13.18
N GLU A 334 7.81 2.52 -14.50
CA GLU A 334 8.92 3.25 -15.17
C GLU A 334 9.12 4.66 -14.60
N ASP A 335 8.04 5.35 -14.21
CA ASP A 335 8.10 6.68 -13.60
C ASP A 335 8.85 6.74 -12.26
N LEU A 336 9.14 5.58 -11.66
CA LEU A 336 9.85 5.47 -10.38
C LEU A 336 11.35 5.18 -10.56
N TRP A 337 11.83 5.05 -11.81
CA TRP A 337 13.25 4.91 -12.09
C TRP A 337 13.90 6.28 -12.23
N CYS A 338 15.06 6.43 -11.61
CA CYS A 338 15.89 7.63 -11.75
C CYS A 338 15.19 8.92 -11.32
N ASP A 339 14.28 8.83 -10.35
CA ASP A 339 13.54 9.97 -9.81
C ASP A 339 14.21 10.58 -8.56
N GLY A 340 15.33 10.00 -8.15
CA GLY A 340 16.14 10.43 -7.00
C GLY A 340 15.68 9.85 -5.66
N ILE A 341 14.73 8.91 -5.64
CA ILE A 341 14.22 8.26 -4.43
C ILE A 341 14.42 6.74 -4.53
N HIS A 342 15.05 6.14 -3.51
CA HIS A 342 15.20 4.68 -3.45
C HIS A 342 13.88 3.98 -3.09
N HIS A 343 13.21 3.45 -4.10
CA HIS A 343 12.02 2.61 -3.98
C HIS A 343 12.39 1.15 -3.75
N CYS A 344 13.34 0.62 -4.53
CA CYS A 344 13.88 -0.71 -4.31
C CYS A 344 14.74 -0.73 -3.01
N PRO A 345 14.64 -1.73 -2.12
CA PRO A 345 15.44 -1.80 -0.89
C PRO A 345 16.96 -1.66 -1.09
N SER A 346 17.49 -2.16 -2.20
CA SER A 346 18.89 -2.06 -2.60
C SER A 346 19.27 -0.74 -3.26
N GLY A 347 18.29 0.08 -3.64
CA GLY A 347 18.49 1.29 -4.45
C GLY A 347 18.84 1.01 -5.92
N HIS A 348 18.54 -0.20 -6.42
CA HIS A 348 18.83 -0.61 -7.79
C HIS A 348 18.20 0.29 -8.86
N ASP A 349 17.04 0.86 -8.55
CA ASP A 349 16.29 1.82 -9.36
C ASP A 349 17.05 3.13 -9.65
N GLU A 350 18.03 3.48 -8.82
CA GLU A 350 18.77 4.76 -8.88
C GLU A 350 20.26 4.58 -9.23
N LEU A 351 20.68 3.38 -9.64
CA LEU A 351 22.07 3.14 -9.99
C LEU A 351 22.50 3.93 -11.24
N ILE A 352 23.70 4.52 -11.17
CA ILE A 352 24.28 5.32 -12.25
C ILE A 352 24.30 4.55 -13.57
N ALA A 353 24.57 3.24 -13.55
CA ALA A 353 24.60 2.41 -14.76
C ALA A 353 23.27 2.42 -15.54
N HIS A 354 22.14 2.57 -14.85
CA HIS A 354 20.80 2.64 -15.45
C HIS A 354 20.37 4.08 -15.73
N CYS A 355 20.73 5.01 -14.84
CA CYS A 355 20.30 6.41 -14.93
C CYS A 355 21.22 7.34 -15.73
N PHE A 356 22.38 6.85 -16.22
CA PHE A 356 23.40 7.68 -16.87
C PHE A 356 22.88 8.51 -18.04
N PHE A 357 22.02 7.92 -18.89
CA PHE A 357 21.51 8.62 -20.08
C PHE A 357 20.45 9.68 -19.76
N LEU A 358 19.77 9.57 -18.61
CA LEU A 358 18.81 10.59 -18.15
C LEU A 358 19.48 11.68 -17.30
N SER A 359 20.53 11.34 -16.56
CA SER A 359 21.18 12.24 -15.61
C SER A 359 22.21 13.19 -16.23
N VAL A 360 22.59 12.98 -17.50
CA VAL A 360 23.46 13.89 -18.24
C VAL A 360 22.59 14.81 -19.11
N PRO A 361 22.40 16.09 -18.74
CA PRO A 361 21.74 17.04 -19.60
C PRO A 361 22.41 17.05 -20.97
N TRP A 362 21.63 16.82 -22.03
CA TRP A 362 22.11 16.86 -23.43
C TRP A 362 22.92 18.14 -23.75
N ALA A 363 22.70 19.21 -22.98
CA ALA A 363 23.51 20.42 -22.99
C ALA A 363 25.00 20.19 -22.70
N TYR A 364 25.40 19.32 -21.76
CA TYR A 364 26.81 19.05 -21.47
C TYR A 364 27.50 18.28 -22.60
N ILE A 365 26.81 17.33 -23.22
CA ILE A 365 27.31 16.62 -24.41
C ILE A 365 27.43 17.61 -25.59
N GLY A 366 26.44 18.51 -25.75
CA GLY A 366 26.48 19.58 -26.74
C GLY A 366 27.65 20.55 -26.54
N VAL A 367 27.90 21.01 -25.32
CA VAL A 367 29.02 21.91 -25.01
C VAL A 367 30.37 21.19 -25.14
N GLY A 368 30.48 19.95 -24.65
CA GLY A 368 31.70 19.16 -24.75
C GLY A 368 32.09 18.84 -26.20
N SER A 369 31.10 18.50 -27.04
CA SER A 369 31.32 18.27 -28.48
C SER A 369 31.68 19.56 -29.21
N ALA A 370 31.00 20.69 -28.92
CA ALA A 370 31.33 21.98 -29.51
C ALA A 370 32.75 22.46 -29.15
N LEU A 371 33.16 22.32 -27.89
CA LEU A 371 34.53 22.65 -27.45
C LEU A 371 35.58 21.74 -28.10
N SER A 372 35.28 20.45 -28.25
CA SER A 372 36.19 19.50 -28.93
C SER A 372 36.35 19.83 -30.41
N ILE A 373 35.26 20.21 -31.10
CA ILE A 373 35.30 20.65 -32.50
C ILE A 373 36.10 21.95 -32.63
N LEU A 374 35.86 22.95 -31.76
CA LEU A 374 36.62 24.20 -31.75
C LEU A 374 38.11 23.96 -31.51
N PHE A 375 38.46 23.03 -30.62
CA PHE A 375 39.86 22.67 -30.37
C PHE A 375 40.50 22.01 -31.60
N LEU A 376 39.82 21.07 -32.25
CA LEU A 376 40.29 20.43 -33.48
C LEU A 376 40.46 21.44 -34.63
N VAL A 377 39.52 22.36 -34.80
CA VAL A 377 39.63 23.45 -35.77
C VAL A 377 40.81 24.37 -35.42
N GLY A 378 40.99 24.71 -34.14
CA GLY A 378 42.14 25.48 -33.68
C GLY A 378 43.48 24.82 -33.99
N VAL A 379 43.61 23.51 -33.74
CA VAL A 379 44.82 22.73 -34.03
C VAL A 379 45.08 22.64 -35.53
N THR A 380 44.06 22.40 -36.35
CA THR A 380 44.21 22.35 -37.82
C THR A 380 44.62 23.69 -38.41
N VAL A 381 44.02 24.80 -37.95
CA VAL A 381 44.40 26.16 -38.36
C VAL A 381 45.82 26.49 -37.90
N TYR A 382 46.18 26.14 -36.66
CA TYR A 382 47.54 26.32 -36.14
C TYR A 382 48.58 25.52 -36.94
N GLY A 383 48.28 24.26 -37.25
CA GLY A 383 49.12 23.41 -38.09
C GLY A 383 49.30 23.97 -39.50
N ALA A 384 48.22 24.43 -40.14
CA ALA A 384 48.26 25.07 -41.45
C ALA A 384 49.07 26.38 -41.44
N ALA A 385 48.96 27.19 -40.38
CA ALA A 385 49.74 28.41 -40.23
C ALA A 385 51.24 28.12 -40.02
N ARG A 386 51.58 27.09 -39.24
CA ARG A 386 52.97 26.63 -39.04
C ARG A 386 53.59 26.08 -40.33
N LEU A 387 52.84 25.31 -41.12
CA LEU A 387 53.32 24.80 -42.41
C LEU A 387 53.56 25.94 -43.41
N ARG A 388 52.66 26.94 -43.47
CA ARG A 388 52.88 28.14 -44.30
C ARG A 388 54.07 28.99 -43.81
N ALA A 389 54.31 29.08 -42.50
CA ALA A 389 55.46 29.78 -41.95
C ALA A 389 56.80 29.04 -42.17
N SER A 390 56.76 27.72 -42.28
CA SER A 390 57.94 26.90 -42.63
C SER A 390 58.32 27.05 -44.10
N ASP A 391 57.34 27.15 -45.00
CA ASP A 391 57.56 27.30 -46.44
C ASP A 391 58.22 28.67 -46.77
N HIS A 392 57.93 29.69 -45.96
CA HIS A 392 58.52 31.03 -46.12
C HIS A 392 59.99 31.13 -45.65
N LYS A 393 60.56 30.10 -45.00
CA LYS A 393 61.96 30.11 -44.53
C LYS A 393 62.96 29.50 -45.52
N THR A 394 62.50 28.87 -46.61
CA THR A 394 63.38 28.14 -47.55
C THR A 394 63.99 29.02 -48.67
N HIS A 395 63.70 30.32 -48.71
CA HIS A 395 64.11 31.22 -49.81
C HIS A 395 65.14 32.31 -49.48
N GLN A 396 65.88 32.25 -48.36
CA GLN A 396 66.92 33.25 -48.07
C GLN A 396 68.32 32.63 -47.95
N HIS A 397 69.19 33.04 -48.89
CA HIS A 397 70.58 32.62 -49.06
C HIS A 397 71.46 32.78 -47.81
N GLN A 398 72.32 31.77 -47.58
CA GLN A 398 73.52 31.85 -46.76
C GLN A 398 74.67 32.58 -47.50
N PRO A 399 75.55 33.26 -46.76
CA PRO A 399 76.99 33.07 -46.96
C PRO A 399 77.74 32.66 -45.68
N ILE A 400 78.94 32.11 -45.95
CA ILE A 400 79.94 31.35 -45.16
C ILE A 400 80.83 32.25 -44.25
N PRO A 401 81.58 31.69 -43.27
CA PRO A 401 81.80 32.28 -41.93
C PRO A 401 83.20 32.88 -41.70
N THR A 402 83.34 33.61 -40.58
CA THR A 402 84.64 33.95 -39.95
C THR A 402 84.51 34.07 -38.42
N LEU A 403 85.38 33.35 -37.69
CA LEU A 403 85.88 33.66 -36.33
C LEU A 403 86.88 34.84 -36.42
N PRO A 404 87.41 35.50 -35.35
CA PRO A 404 87.28 35.25 -33.90
C PRO A 404 87.14 36.52 -32.99
N THR A 405 87.34 36.31 -31.68
CA THR A 405 87.96 37.19 -30.65
C THR A 405 87.09 38.16 -29.82
N ALA A 406 86.93 37.75 -28.54
CA ALA A 406 87.39 38.39 -27.29
C ALA A 406 86.96 39.82 -26.88
N SER A 407 87.00 40.00 -25.54
CA SER A 407 86.94 41.21 -24.69
C SER A 407 85.53 41.73 -24.41
N GLU A 408 84.99 41.52 -23.21
CA GLU A 408 85.26 42.16 -21.90
C GLU A 408 84.32 43.33 -21.60
N SER A 409 83.73 43.30 -20.39
CA SER A 409 83.42 44.47 -19.55
C SER A 409 82.23 45.33 -20.03
N LEU A 410 81.35 45.96 -19.24
CA LEU A 410 81.20 46.27 -17.82
C LEU A 410 79.74 46.72 -17.58
N PHE A 411 79.26 46.56 -16.33
CA PHE A 411 78.25 47.40 -15.64
C PHE A 411 76.80 47.39 -16.17
N SER A 412 75.74 47.46 -15.37
CA SER A 412 75.56 47.60 -13.91
C SER A 412 74.07 47.39 -13.61
N SER A 413 73.80 46.97 -12.37
CA SER A 413 72.68 47.41 -11.52
C SER A 413 71.27 47.13 -12.01
N ASP A 414 70.60 46.18 -11.37
CA ASP A 414 69.82 46.36 -10.12
C ASP A 414 68.34 46.36 -10.55
N LYS A 415 67.40 45.74 -9.86
CA LYS A 415 67.39 45.14 -8.54
C LYS A 415 66.13 44.27 -8.46
N ASP A 416 66.26 43.13 -7.78
CA ASP A 416 65.46 42.66 -6.64
C ASP A 416 63.95 42.96 -6.66
N ALA A 417 63.06 42.06 -6.24
CA ALA A 417 63.12 40.98 -5.26
C ALA A 417 61.77 40.23 -5.42
N ALA A 418 61.44 39.10 -4.84
CA ALA A 418 61.97 38.24 -3.80
C ALA A 418 61.08 36.97 -3.92
N GLU A 419 61.67 35.77 -3.94
CA GLU A 419 61.65 34.86 -2.78
C GLU A 419 60.34 34.03 -2.75
N ARG A 420 60.33 32.70 -2.66
CA ARG A 420 61.26 31.78 -2.02
C ARG A 420 61.01 30.35 -2.54
N ASP A 421 62.08 29.57 -2.56
CA ASP A 421 62.24 28.14 -2.29
C ASP A 421 61.03 27.22 -2.52
N GLY A 422 61.14 26.14 -3.27
CA GLY A 422 62.20 25.13 -3.27
C GLY A 422 61.40 23.81 -3.32
N GLY A 423 61.58 22.92 -4.28
CA GLY A 423 62.81 22.29 -4.70
C GLY A 423 62.61 20.79 -4.48
N VAL A 424 63.06 20.01 -5.46
CA VAL A 424 63.44 18.59 -5.33
C VAL A 424 62.27 17.59 -5.28
N THR A 425 62.26 16.42 -5.92
CA THR A 425 62.78 15.83 -7.17
C THR A 425 62.15 14.44 -7.23
N SER A 426 62.14 13.85 -8.44
CA SER A 426 62.09 12.39 -8.71
C SER A 426 60.78 11.67 -8.42
N ALA A 427 60.11 11.12 -9.43
CA ALA A 427 60.49 10.00 -10.31
C ALA A 427 60.27 8.62 -9.69
N TYR A 428 59.82 7.71 -10.57
CA TYR A 428 59.54 6.27 -10.42
C TYR A 428 58.16 5.93 -9.82
N SER A 429 57.45 4.85 -10.18
CA SER A 429 57.51 3.82 -11.24
C SER A 429 56.60 2.67 -10.75
N LEU A 430 55.88 1.99 -11.66
CA LEU A 430 55.38 0.59 -11.51
C LEU A 430 54.32 0.35 -10.40
N ASP A 431 53.44 -0.65 -10.39
CA ASP A 431 53.07 -1.73 -11.30
C ASP A 431 51.74 -2.36 -10.81
N TYR A 432 51.07 -3.06 -11.74
CA TYR A 432 50.37 -4.36 -11.62
C TYR A 432 49.28 -4.71 -10.57
N SER A 433 48.25 -5.38 -11.12
CA SER A 433 47.45 -6.51 -10.58
C SER A 433 46.52 -6.25 -9.36
N GLU A 434 45.42 -6.94 -9.12
CA GLU A 434 44.95 -8.26 -9.55
C GLU A 434 43.43 -8.37 -9.38
N VAL A 435 42.86 -9.30 -10.12
CA VAL A 435 41.48 -9.82 -10.07
C VAL A 435 41.33 -10.71 -8.83
N ASP A 436 40.17 -10.73 -8.19
CA ASP A 436 39.69 -11.97 -7.59
C ASP A 436 38.16 -12.09 -7.55
N TYR A 437 37.71 -13.23 -8.07
CA TYR A 437 36.37 -13.81 -7.95
C TYR A 437 36.27 -14.57 -6.63
N VAL A 438 35.17 -14.43 -5.87
CA VAL A 438 34.70 -15.51 -4.99
C VAL A 438 33.18 -15.62 -5.01
N THR A 439 32.74 -16.78 -5.47
CA THR A 439 31.41 -17.40 -5.39
C THR A 439 31.14 -18.06 -4.03
N THR A 440 29.85 -18.27 -3.75
CA THR A 440 29.22 -19.27 -2.86
C THR A 440 29.36 -19.14 -1.33
N LEU A 441 28.22 -18.87 -0.67
CA LEU A 441 27.39 -19.91 -0.02
C LEU A 441 25.93 -19.45 0.07
#